data_AF-A0AAQ6IQE3-F1
#
_entry.id   AF-A0AAQ6IQE3-F1
#
_cell.length_a   1.000
_cell.length_b   1.000
_cell.length_c   1.000
_cell.angle_alpha   90.00
_cell.angle_beta   90.00
_cell.angle_gamma   90.00
#
_symmetry.space_group_name_H-M   'P 1'
#
loop_
_entity.id
_entity.type
_entity.pdbx_description
1 polymer ?
#
loop_
_entity_poly.entity_id
_entity_poly.type
_entity_poly.pdbx_seq_one_letter_code
_entity_poly.pdbx_strand_id
1 'polypeptide(L)'
;MPHVTNRLFQTPLIDGFPALLFQTLVVFSLIQSCRGQTVVTGSSEPIVGIVGGEVVLPCYLEPAMPAFDMTVEWTRPDLDRRFVLVRRDGEELQNKKHQSYEGRTSLFSDELKNGNISLKLSKVKLSDKGLYRCYVPGWKSETTVELVVGAVSSPVVTIAEKNASSSIVVLQCESKGWYTEPELLWLDAEGKILSAGPTETVRGPDDLYTVSSRLTVEKRHSNNITCRVQQRNINQTRETQIHVPDDIFNILSSSSSVAVTVAVSLTVCKVFLLLFVLFCWKNKNITNFHTDCKRCQWEESDEGEIKDVSGIKPTEDGFFTEESELEQLKTNETQQMELKTQKSTDLQEQHRREEIEKSVIEKKQAELHQLQQSENQSREKNLQTLKNQLENKNKEIEKKQAELQQLQEENQNIEKNLQSLKNQLENKNKELDTIKAKKHHWYTLRSTKEEHQEKITEAEREVESLKKQLETTETKIKEFKNKQAEVQKLKKEIQEMETDLQMLLKNQETNNTKVNQLKTEVQKLKEEKQRSEDQRQQLEKKLETKKLNYSSLLSSL
;
A
#
# COMPACT_ATOMS: atom_id res chain seq x y z
N MET A 1 -69.04 90.48 -12.71
CA MET A 1 -68.38 91.17 -11.56
C MET A 1 -68.75 90.41 -10.30
N PRO A 2 -67.93 90.38 -9.23
CA PRO A 2 -66.74 91.20 -8.99
C PRO A 2 -65.42 90.44 -8.66
N HIS A 3 -64.35 91.22 -8.42
CA HIS A 3 -63.15 90.96 -7.61
C HIS A 3 -62.42 89.60 -7.63
N VAL A 4 -61.45 89.54 -8.55
CA VAL A 4 -60.00 89.64 -8.25
C VAL A 4 -59.54 89.23 -6.84
N THR A 5 -58.82 88.11 -6.83
CA THR A 5 -57.82 87.60 -5.87
C THR A 5 -56.97 88.60 -5.09
N ASN A 6 -56.43 88.15 -3.94
CA ASN A 6 -55.06 88.50 -3.57
C ASN A 6 -54.29 87.23 -3.10
N ARG A 7 -53.04 87.06 -3.57
CA ARG A 7 -52.05 86.10 -3.02
C ARG A 7 -51.12 86.84 -2.06
N LEU A 8 -50.17 86.15 -1.39
CA LEU A 8 -48.78 86.59 -1.12
C LEU A 8 -48.05 85.56 -0.21
N PHE A 9 -46.97 84.91 -0.71
CA PHE A 9 -45.92 84.17 0.04
C PHE A 9 -46.41 82.98 0.95
N GLN A 10 -45.65 82.04 1.54
CA GLN A 10 -44.21 81.61 1.58
C GLN A 10 -44.24 80.11 2.02
N THR A 11 -43.37 79.13 1.71
CA THR A 11 -42.18 78.90 0.84
C THR A 11 -42.02 77.37 0.66
N PRO A 12 -41.22 76.83 -0.30
CA PRO A 12 -41.17 75.38 -0.57
C PRO A 12 -40.21 74.60 0.34
N LEU A 13 -40.55 73.36 0.70
CA LEU A 13 -39.63 72.39 1.30
C LEU A 13 -40.15 70.93 1.14
N ILE A 14 -39.22 69.97 1.07
CA ILE A 14 -39.42 68.50 1.20
C ILE A 14 -40.16 67.74 0.06
N ASP A 15 -39.92 68.08 -1.22
CA ASP A 15 -40.39 67.23 -2.35
C ASP A 15 -39.53 65.96 -2.61
N GLY A 16 -38.37 65.83 -1.96
CA GLY A 16 -37.43 64.71 -2.22
C GLY A 16 -37.68 63.41 -1.42
N PHE A 17 -38.39 63.49 -0.29
CA PHE A 17 -38.51 62.36 0.64
C PHE A 17 -39.30 61.16 0.10
N PRO A 18 -40.47 61.32 -0.56
CA PRO A 18 -41.25 60.19 -1.03
C PRO A 18 -40.50 59.33 -2.05
N ALA A 19 -39.78 59.96 -2.99
CA ALA A 19 -39.02 59.27 -4.02
C ALA A 19 -37.83 58.48 -3.44
N LEU A 20 -37.08 59.06 -2.49
CA LEU A 20 -35.98 58.38 -1.80
C LEU A 20 -36.49 57.22 -0.93
N LEU A 21 -37.62 57.39 -0.23
CA LEU A 21 -38.25 56.30 0.51
C LEU A 21 -38.71 55.17 -0.42
N PHE A 22 -39.31 55.49 -1.58
CA PHE A 22 -39.71 54.46 -2.55
C PHE A 22 -38.50 53.74 -3.16
N GLN A 23 -37.43 54.46 -3.50
CA GLN A 23 -36.18 53.87 -4.00
C GLN A 23 -35.50 52.97 -2.96
N THR A 24 -35.38 53.41 -1.70
CA THR A 24 -34.82 52.59 -0.63
C THR A 24 -35.68 51.36 -0.32
N LEU A 25 -37.02 51.46 -0.37
CA LEU A 25 -37.92 50.31 -0.25
C LEU A 25 -37.79 49.33 -1.41
N VAL A 26 -37.71 49.80 -2.66
CA VAL A 26 -37.50 48.93 -3.84
C VAL A 26 -36.13 48.25 -3.78
N VAL A 27 -35.07 48.97 -3.43
CA VAL A 27 -33.73 48.40 -3.24
C VAL A 27 -33.72 47.39 -2.08
N PHE A 28 -34.38 47.69 -0.97
CA PHE A 28 -34.51 46.76 0.16
C PHE A 28 -35.29 45.50 -0.23
N SER A 29 -36.40 45.61 -0.98
CA SER A 29 -37.14 44.47 -1.51
C SER A 29 -36.31 43.63 -2.48
N LEU A 30 -35.53 44.25 -3.37
CA LEU A 30 -34.62 43.54 -4.29
C LEU A 30 -33.52 42.78 -3.51
N ILE A 31 -32.93 43.39 -2.49
CA ILE A 31 -31.98 42.74 -1.57
C ILE A 31 -32.65 41.56 -0.84
N GLN A 32 -33.91 41.73 -0.39
CA GLN A 32 -34.69 40.68 0.27
C GLN A 32 -34.95 39.48 -0.67
N SER A 33 -35.24 39.75 -1.95
CA SER A 33 -35.49 38.73 -2.98
C SER A 33 -34.25 37.97 -3.43
N CYS A 34 -33.03 38.46 -3.15
CA CYS A 34 -31.78 37.79 -3.51
C CYS A 34 -31.28 36.76 -2.47
N ARG A 35 -32.09 36.41 -1.46
CA ARG A 35 -31.81 35.24 -0.60
C ARG A 35 -32.12 33.94 -1.34
N GLY A 36 -31.14 33.46 -2.12
CA GLY A 36 -31.19 32.15 -2.74
C GLY A 36 -31.43 31.04 -1.70
N GLN A 37 -32.28 30.08 -2.04
CA GLN A 37 -32.54 28.92 -1.18
C GLN A 37 -31.31 27.99 -1.22
N THR A 38 -30.70 27.73 -0.06
CA THR A 38 -29.58 26.77 0.01
C THR A 38 -30.06 25.37 -0.34
N VAL A 39 -29.37 24.74 -1.28
CA VAL A 39 -29.55 23.35 -1.71
C VAL A 39 -28.38 22.51 -1.20
N VAL A 40 -28.65 21.22 -0.97
CA VAL A 40 -27.64 20.20 -0.67
C VAL A 40 -27.34 19.42 -1.95
N THR A 41 -26.07 19.39 -2.37
CA THR A 41 -25.63 18.75 -3.62
C THR A 41 -24.64 17.61 -3.36
N GLY A 42 -24.73 16.52 -4.11
CA GLY A 42 -23.83 15.36 -4.00
C GLY A 42 -23.40 14.83 -5.37
N SER A 43 -22.80 13.63 -5.41
CA SER A 43 -22.46 12.98 -6.68
C SER A 43 -23.69 12.41 -7.38
N SER A 44 -23.83 12.72 -8.67
CA SER A 44 -24.76 12.03 -9.58
C SER A 44 -24.25 10.66 -10.03
N GLU A 45 -22.95 10.40 -9.93
CA GLU A 45 -22.32 9.12 -10.29
C GLU A 45 -22.06 8.25 -9.05
N PRO A 46 -22.18 6.90 -9.14
CA PRO A 46 -21.88 6.00 -8.03
C PRO A 46 -20.41 6.06 -7.61
N ILE A 47 -20.17 6.20 -6.30
CA ILE A 47 -18.83 6.22 -5.72
C ILE A 47 -18.33 4.78 -5.53
N VAL A 48 -17.10 4.49 -5.96
CA VAL A 48 -16.43 3.20 -5.74
C VAL A 48 -15.69 3.19 -4.40
N GLY A 49 -16.05 2.27 -3.50
CA GLY A 49 -15.30 1.97 -2.27
C GLY A 49 -14.66 0.58 -2.30
N ILE A 50 -13.38 0.47 -1.95
CA ILE A 50 -12.67 -0.81 -1.90
C ILE A 50 -12.70 -1.39 -0.47
N VAL A 51 -13.06 -2.68 -0.33
CA VAL A 51 -13.13 -3.40 0.95
C VAL A 51 -11.83 -3.25 1.76
N GLY A 52 -11.98 -3.00 3.06
CA GLY A 52 -10.89 -2.69 3.99
C GLY A 52 -10.36 -1.25 3.90
N GLY A 53 -10.56 -0.58 2.76
CA GLY A 53 -10.13 0.79 2.49
C GLY A 53 -11.01 1.87 3.12
N GLU A 54 -10.88 3.09 2.60
CA GLU A 54 -11.62 4.28 2.99
C GLU A 54 -12.29 4.90 1.75
N VAL A 55 -13.47 5.48 1.92
CA VAL A 55 -14.25 6.11 0.85
C VAL A 55 -14.91 7.40 1.36
N VAL A 56 -15.14 8.34 0.45
CA VAL A 56 -15.83 9.62 0.75
C VAL A 56 -17.09 9.70 -0.10
N LEU A 57 -18.25 9.89 0.55
CA LEU A 57 -19.50 10.18 -0.13
C LEU A 57 -19.70 11.70 -0.15
N PRO A 58 -19.59 12.37 -1.32
CA PRO A 58 -19.59 13.82 -1.40
C PRO A 58 -20.97 14.40 -1.08
N CYS A 59 -20.99 15.42 -0.23
CA CYS A 59 -22.18 16.22 0.06
C CYS A 59 -21.75 17.64 0.44
N TYR A 60 -22.32 18.64 -0.22
CA TYR A 60 -21.95 20.05 -0.12
C TYR A 60 -23.19 20.94 0.00
N LEU A 61 -23.01 22.11 0.61
CA LEU A 61 -24.00 23.19 0.62
C LEU A 61 -23.75 24.12 -0.57
N GLU A 62 -24.79 24.41 -1.35
CA GLU A 62 -24.78 25.39 -2.44
C GLU A 62 -25.83 26.48 -2.18
N PRO A 63 -25.45 27.77 -2.04
CA PRO A 63 -24.08 28.29 -2.03
C PRO A 63 -23.28 27.85 -0.80
N ALA A 64 -21.96 27.80 -0.94
CA ALA A 64 -21.03 27.38 0.12
C ALA A 64 -21.10 28.32 1.34
N MET A 65 -21.34 27.74 2.52
CA MET A 65 -21.45 28.47 3.80
C MET A 65 -21.05 27.59 5.00
N PRO A 66 -20.65 28.16 6.15
CA PRO A 66 -20.21 27.40 7.31
C PRO A 66 -21.30 26.49 7.89
N ALA A 67 -21.00 25.19 8.05
CA ALA A 67 -21.91 24.15 8.50
C ALA A 67 -21.68 23.67 9.95
N PHE A 68 -20.85 24.37 10.73
CA PHE A 68 -20.36 23.91 12.05
C PHE A 68 -21.48 23.51 13.03
N ASP A 69 -22.49 24.37 13.14
CA ASP A 69 -23.61 24.28 14.09
C ASP A 69 -24.86 23.66 13.46
N MET A 70 -24.80 23.25 12.18
CA MET A 70 -25.94 22.69 11.48
C MET A 70 -26.16 21.22 11.87
N THR A 71 -27.43 20.82 11.98
CA THR A 71 -27.77 19.39 12.02
C THR A 71 -27.53 18.79 10.64
N VAL A 72 -26.70 17.73 10.57
CA VAL A 72 -26.39 16.97 9.35
C VAL A 72 -26.71 15.51 9.61
N GLU A 73 -27.58 14.93 8.78
CA GLU A 73 -28.05 13.55 8.91
C GLU A 73 -27.65 12.75 7.67
N TRP A 74 -26.71 11.83 7.82
CA TRP A 74 -26.40 10.81 6.81
C TRP A 74 -27.16 9.53 7.13
N THR A 75 -27.94 9.05 6.17
CA THR A 75 -28.88 7.94 6.35
C THR A 75 -28.82 6.89 5.23
N ARG A 76 -29.07 5.63 5.56
CA ARG A 76 -29.27 4.49 4.65
C ARG A 76 -30.76 4.12 4.70
N PRO A 77 -31.57 4.30 3.63
CA PRO A 77 -33.02 4.07 3.68
C PRO A 77 -33.45 2.63 4.01
N ASP A 78 -32.57 1.67 3.74
CA ASP A 78 -32.77 0.22 3.76
C ASP A 78 -32.39 -0.47 5.08
N LEU A 79 -31.81 0.26 6.05
CA LEU A 79 -31.47 -0.28 7.37
C LEU A 79 -32.56 0.01 8.41
N ASP A 80 -32.89 -0.96 9.26
CA ASP A 80 -33.50 -0.62 10.54
C ASP A 80 -32.52 0.28 11.31
N ARG A 81 -33.03 1.34 11.97
CA ARG A 81 -32.23 2.46 12.49
C ARG A 81 -31.31 3.09 11.43
N ARG A 82 -31.92 3.64 10.38
CA ARG A 82 -31.33 4.29 9.18
C ARG A 82 -30.11 5.22 9.35
N PHE A 83 -29.69 5.63 10.54
CA PHE A 83 -28.65 6.65 10.74
C PHE A 83 -27.21 6.09 10.63
N VAL A 84 -26.46 6.59 9.65
CA VAL A 84 -25.04 6.27 9.40
C VAL A 84 -24.11 7.24 10.12
N LEU A 85 -24.52 8.51 10.20
CA LEU A 85 -23.92 9.56 11.03
C LEU A 85 -24.99 10.63 11.30
N VAL A 86 -25.02 11.16 12.52
CA VAL A 86 -25.81 12.36 12.86
C VAL A 86 -24.91 13.33 13.60
N ARG A 87 -24.79 14.53 13.05
CA ARG A 87 -24.19 15.70 13.72
C ARG A 87 -25.30 16.67 14.10
N ARG A 88 -25.22 17.27 15.29
CA ARG A 88 -26.13 18.31 15.78
C ARG A 88 -25.40 19.19 16.80
N ASP A 89 -25.64 20.49 16.76
CA ASP A 89 -25.17 21.47 17.76
C ASP A 89 -23.67 21.36 18.08
N GLY A 90 -22.85 21.11 17.05
CA GLY A 90 -21.40 20.95 17.19
C GLY A 90 -20.89 19.51 17.46
N GLU A 91 -21.76 18.57 17.83
CA GLU A 91 -21.39 17.21 18.28
C GLU A 91 -21.92 16.08 17.38
N GLU A 92 -21.34 14.88 17.50
CA GLU A 92 -21.72 13.70 16.71
C GLU A 92 -22.38 12.63 17.59
N LEU A 93 -23.66 12.36 17.36
CA LEU A 93 -24.55 11.58 18.23
C LEU A 93 -24.35 10.07 18.06
N GLN A 94 -23.30 9.50 18.66
CA GLN A 94 -22.98 8.06 18.55
C GLN A 94 -24.16 7.17 18.94
N ASN A 95 -24.94 7.53 19.98
CA ASN A 95 -26.10 6.76 20.44
C ASN A 95 -27.28 6.69 19.45
N LYS A 96 -27.25 7.45 18.35
CA LYS A 96 -28.21 7.35 17.25
C LYS A 96 -27.70 6.51 16.07
N LYS A 97 -26.39 6.23 16.02
CA LYS A 97 -25.73 5.58 14.88
C LYS A 97 -26.06 4.09 14.81
N HIS A 98 -26.20 3.58 13.59
CA HIS A 98 -26.31 2.15 13.31
C HIS A 98 -24.98 1.43 13.61
N GLN A 99 -25.04 0.34 14.38
CA GLN A 99 -23.87 -0.36 14.94
C GLN A 99 -22.79 -0.69 13.89
N SER A 100 -23.17 -1.08 12.67
CA SER A 100 -22.23 -1.37 11.58
C SER A 100 -21.28 -0.23 11.18
N TYR A 101 -21.58 1.02 11.57
CA TYR A 101 -20.83 2.25 11.26
C TYR A 101 -20.15 2.89 12.47
N GLU A 102 -20.33 2.32 13.66
CA GLU A 102 -19.72 2.83 14.90
C GLU A 102 -18.18 2.84 14.81
N GLY A 103 -17.57 3.97 15.16
CA GLY A 103 -16.12 4.19 15.01
C GLY A 103 -15.59 4.14 13.57
N ARG A 104 -16.46 4.18 12.54
CA ARG A 104 -16.08 4.10 11.11
C ARG A 104 -16.41 5.35 10.30
N THR A 105 -17.45 6.10 10.71
CA THR A 105 -17.94 7.31 10.02
C THR A 105 -17.50 8.60 10.70
N SER A 106 -17.29 9.65 9.91
CA SER A 106 -16.94 11.03 10.37
C SER A 106 -17.24 12.07 9.29
N LEU A 107 -17.21 13.37 9.64
CA LEU A 107 -17.23 14.51 8.72
C LEU A 107 -15.89 15.26 8.71
N PHE A 108 -15.59 15.96 7.61
CA PHE A 108 -14.40 16.81 7.46
C PHE A 108 -14.54 18.10 8.29
N SER A 109 -14.17 18.01 9.57
CA SER A 109 -14.40 19.07 10.57
C SER A 109 -13.68 20.38 10.23
N ASP A 110 -12.57 20.29 9.52
CA ASP A 110 -11.77 21.38 8.96
C ASP A 110 -12.41 22.04 7.75
N GLU A 111 -13.23 21.33 6.97
CA GLU A 111 -13.90 21.83 5.76
C GLU A 111 -15.39 22.19 5.95
N LEU A 112 -15.94 21.99 7.15
CA LEU A 112 -17.28 22.49 7.52
C LEU A 112 -17.42 24.01 7.30
N LYS A 113 -16.34 24.81 7.44
CA LYS A 113 -16.31 26.25 7.10
C LYS A 113 -16.72 26.55 5.65
N ASN A 114 -16.43 25.62 4.74
CA ASN A 114 -16.61 25.74 3.29
C ASN A 114 -17.92 25.07 2.81
N GLY A 115 -18.79 24.65 3.72
CA GLY A 115 -20.03 23.94 3.39
C GLY A 115 -19.86 22.48 3.00
N ASN A 116 -18.67 21.90 3.19
CA ASN A 116 -18.42 20.48 2.95
C ASN A 116 -18.95 19.64 4.11
N ILE A 117 -19.98 18.84 3.85
CA ILE A 117 -20.64 17.94 4.80
C ILE A 117 -20.56 16.47 4.35
N SER A 118 -19.54 16.16 3.54
CA SER A 118 -19.27 14.83 2.97
C SER A 118 -18.97 13.79 4.04
N LEU A 119 -19.51 12.58 3.87
CA LEU A 119 -19.28 11.45 4.77
C LEU A 119 -17.96 10.76 4.45
N LYS A 120 -17.03 10.74 5.41
CA LYS A 120 -15.84 9.89 5.37
C LYS A 120 -16.17 8.55 6.04
N LEU A 121 -16.09 7.45 5.28
CA LEU A 121 -16.37 6.08 5.73
C LEU A 121 -15.11 5.20 5.63
N SER A 122 -14.68 4.63 6.75
CA SER A 122 -13.47 3.81 6.85
C SER A 122 -13.74 2.31 7.05
N LYS A 123 -12.75 1.48 6.70
CA LYS A 123 -12.79 0.01 6.77
C LYS A 123 -13.99 -0.57 6.01
N VAL A 124 -14.16 -0.16 4.75
CA VAL A 124 -15.33 -0.50 3.90
C VAL A 124 -15.60 -2.01 3.87
N LYS A 125 -16.87 -2.40 3.84
CA LYS A 125 -17.40 -3.77 3.83
C LYS A 125 -18.39 -3.94 2.69
N LEU A 126 -18.58 -5.17 2.20
CA LEU A 126 -19.59 -5.46 1.17
C LEU A 126 -21.01 -4.99 1.55
N SER A 127 -21.37 -5.08 2.83
CA SER A 127 -22.66 -4.61 3.37
C SER A 127 -22.84 -3.09 3.41
N ASP A 128 -21.78 -2.32 3.21
CA ASP A 128 -21.87 -0.87 3.09
C ASP A 128 -22.39 -0.44 1.71
N LYS A 129 -22.46 -1.34 0.72
CA LYS A 129 -23.07 -1.06 -0.60
C LYS A 129 -24.52 -0.58 -0.44
N GLY A 130 -24.90 0.45 -1.20
CA GLY A 130 -26.27 0.96 -1.23
C GLY A 130 -26.38 2.48 -1.42
N LEU A 131 -27.59 3.00 -1.33
CA LEU A 131 -27.90 4.43 -1.42
C LEU A 131 -27.80 5.11 -0.06
N TYR A 132 -27.03 6.19 0.01
CA TYR A 132 -26.88 7.04 1.18
C TYR A 132 -27.56 8.39 0.92
N ARG A 133 -28.40 8.84 1.85
CA ARG A 133 -29.11 10.11 1.81
C ARG A 133 -28.47 11.07 2.81
N CYS A 134 -27.86 12.14 2.31
CA CYS A 134 -27.38 13.27 3.08
C CYS A 134 -28.52 14.29 3.20
N TYR A 135 -28.90 14.67 4.42
CA TYR A 135 -30.04 15.56 4.70
C TYR A 135 -29.65 16.62 5.72
N VAL A 136 -30.11 17.86 5.50
CA VAL A 136 -29.88 19.01 6.40
C VAL A 136 -31.25 19.57 6.84
N PRO A 137 -31.78 19.15 8.01
CA PRO A 137 -33.16 19.45 8.41
C PRO A 137 -33.51 20.94 8.46
N GLY A 138 -32.56 21.80 8.84
CA GLY A 138 -32.77 23.25 8.94
C GLY A 138 -33.11 23.94 7.60
N TRP A 139 -32.65 23.36 6.49
CA TRP A 139 -32.88 23.86 5.13
C TRP A 139 -33.88 23.00 4.33
N LYS A 140 -34.34 21.88 4.91
CA LYS A 140 -35.21 20.87 4.27
C LYS A 140 -34.68 20.40 2.90
N SER A 141 -33.36 20.29 2.76
CA SER A 141 -32.69 19.91 1.52
C SER A 141 -31.85 18.65 1.71
N GLU A 142 -31.80 17.82 0.66
CA GLU A 142 -31.17 16.51 0.65
C GLU A 142 -30.56 16.17 -0.72
N THR A 143 -29.57 15.28 -0.70
CA THR A 143 -29.07 14.57 -1.88
C THR A 143 -28.89 13.09 -1.57
N THR A 144 -28.98 12.25 -2.59
CA THR A 144 -28.59 10.84 -2.52
C THR A 144 -27.25 10.60 -3.21
N VAL A 145 -26.45 9.68 -2.70
CA VAL A 145 -25.20 9.20 -3.27
C VAL A 145 -25.20 7.68 -3.22
N GLU A 146 -24.94 7.01 -4.35
CA GLU A 146 -24.74 5.56 -4.36
C GLU A 146 -23.30 5.20 -4.00
N LEU A 147 -23.12 4.20 -3.14
CA LEU A 147 -21.84 3.55 -2.89
C LEU A 147 -21.85 2.14 -3.49
N VAL A 148 -21.05 1.92 -4.53
CA VAL A 148 -20.73 0.59 -5.03
C VAL A 148 -19.44 0.10 -4.36
N VAL A 149 -19.46 -1.13 -3.84
CA VAL A 149 -18.33 -1.71 -3.12
C VAL A 149 -17.64 -2.75 -3.98
N GLY A 150 -16.31 -2.69 -4.03
CA GLY A 150 -15.45 -3.67 -4.70
C GLY A 150 -14.44 -4.33 -3.76
N ALA A 151 -14.02 -5.54 -4.08
CA ALA A 151 -12.87 -6.23 -3.49
C ALA A 151 -11.91 -6.64 -4.62
N VAL A 152 -10.62 -6.51 -4.36
CA VAL A 152 -9.52 -6.65 -5.34
C VAL A 152 -8.32 -7.29 -4.68
N SER A 153 -7.57 -8.12 -5.40
CA SER A 153 -6.34 -8.75 -4.92
C SER A 153 -5.29 -8.86 -6.03
N SER A 154 -4.08 -9.30 -5.69
CA SER A 154 -3.04 -9.50 -6.70
C SER A 154 -3.23 -10.86 -7.40
N PRO A 155 -3.08 -10.95 -8.72
CA PRO A 155 -2.94 -12.24 -9.40
C PRO A 155 -1.60 -12.90 -9.04
N VAL A 156 -1.57 -14.23 -9.02
CA VAL A 156 -0.35 -15.03 -8.90
C VAL A 156 -0.21 -15.84 -10.19
N VAL A 157 0.99 -15.83 -10.78
CA VAL A 157 1.29 -16.61 -11.98
C VAL A 157 2.27 -17.71 -11.64
N THR A 158 1.97 -18.93 -12.06
CA THR A 158 2.80 -20.13 -11.85
C THR A 158 3.03 -20.87 -13.17
N ILE A 159 4.08 -21.69 -13.21
CA ILE A 159 4.27 -22.66 -14.30
C ILE A 159 3.53 -23.93 -13.88
N ALA A 160 2.45 -24.25 -14.58
CA ALA A 160 1.61 -25.41 -14.29
C ALA A 160 2.19 -26.70 -14.90
N GLU A 161 2.65 -26.65 -16.14
CA GLU A 161 3.14 -27.82 -16.88
C GLU A 161 4.37 -27.46 -17.71
N LYS A 162 5.38 -28.35 -17.68
CA LYS A 162 6.61 -28.26 -18.48
C LYS A 162 6.80 -29.58 -19.24
N ASN A 163 6.75 -29.52 -20.57
CA ASN A 163 7.12 -30.65 -21.41
C ASN A 163 8.62 -30.59 -21.74
N ALA A 164 9.38 -31.66 -21.43
CA ALA A 164 10.82 -31.72 -21.75
C ALA A 164 11.10 -32.07 -23.22
N SER A 165 10.06 -32.50 -23.97
CA SER A 165 10.12 -32.97 -25.35
C SER A 165 9.57 -31.97 -26.39
N SER A 166 8.96 -30.87 -25.95
CA SER A 166 8.42 -29.81 -26.83
C SER A 166 8.75 -28.43 -26.26
N SER A 167 8.84 -27.42 -27.11
CA SER A 167 9.17 -26.04 -26.70
C SER A 167 7.95 -25.28 -26.13
N ILE A 168 7.18 -25.97 -25.28
CA ILE A 168 5.85 -25.56 -24.81
C ILE A 168 5.83 -25.55 -23.28
N VAL A 169 5.43 -24.42 -22.70
CA VAL A 169 5.23 -24.20 -21.26
C VAL A 169 3.79 -23.77 -21.03
N VAL A 170 3.10 -24.34 -20.04
CA VAL A 170 1.76 -23.88 -19.63
C VAL A 170 1.90 -23.02 -18.38
N LEU A 171 1.50 -21.76 -18.49
CA LEU A 171 1.34 -20.85 -17.37
C LEU A 171 -0.09 -20.95 -16.83
N GLN A 172 -0.25 -20.91 -15.51
CA GLN A 172 -1.54 -20.72 -14.85
C GLN A 172 -1.49 -19.41 -14.07
N CYS A 173 -2.46 -18.54 -14.33
CA CYS A 173 -2.70 -17.36 -13.50
C CYS A 173 -3.93 -17.60 -12.64
N GLU A 174 -3.88 -17.19 -11.38
CA GLU A 174 -4.95 -17.41 -10.39
C GLU A 174 -5.04 -16.22 -9.43
N SER A 175 -6.24 -15.74 -9.13
CA SER A 175 -6.45 -14.63 -8.20
C SER A 175 -7.75 -14.79 -7.41
N LYS A 176 -7.72 -14.49 -6.11
CA LYS A 176 -8.76 -14.85 -5.12
C LYS A 176 -9.24 -13.64 -4.32
N GLY A 177 -10.52 -13.58 -4.00
CA GLY A 177 -11.08 -12.54 -3.12
C GLY A 177 -11.60 -11.31 -3.87
N TRP A 178 -12.07 -11.48 -5.11
CA TRP A 178 -12.62 -10.39 -5.93
C TRP A 178 -14.12 -10.17 -5.70
N TYR A 179 -14.59 -8.94 -5.80
CA TYR A 179 -16.01 -8.60 -5.84
C TYR A 179 -16.19 -7.29 -6.61
N THR A 180 -17.07 -7.14 -7.59
CA THR A 180 -17.88 -8.19 -8.25
C THR A 180 -17.01 -9.17 -9.06
N GLU A 181 -17.64 -9.96 -9.91
CA GLU A 181 -16.99 -10.82 -10.90
C GLU A 181 -15.91 -10.07 -11.72
N PRO A 182 -14.67 -10.59 -11.80
CA PRO A 182 -13.58 -10.01 -12.59
C PRO A 182 -13.37 -10.71 -13.93
N GLU A 183 -12.72 -10.02 -14.87
CA GLU A 183 -12.13 -10.58 -16.09
C GLU A 183 -10.64 -10.86 -15.88
N LEU A 184 -10.12 -11.94 -16.48
CA LEU A 184 -8.68 -12.22 -16.56
C LEU A 184 -8.24 -12.18 -18.03
N LEU A 185 -7.19 -11.40 -18.31
CA LEU A 185 -6.56 -11.26 -19.61
C LEU A 185 -5.06 -11.58 -19.51
N TRP A 186 -4.52 -12.19 -20.55
CA TRP A 186 -3.07 -12.37 -20.73
C TRP A 186 -2.56 -11.37 -21.76
N LEU A 187 -1.38 -10.80 -21.51
CA LEU A 187 -0.74 -9.80 -22.38
C LEU A 187 0.71 -10.19 -22.65
N ASP A 188 1.21 -9.85 -23.84
CA ASP A 188 2.64 -9.84 -24.16
C ASP A 188 3.36 -8.63 -23.52
N ALA A 189 4.67 -8.51 -23.74
CA ALA A 189 5.50 -7.42 -23.21
C ALA A 189 5.11 -6.05 -23.81
N GLU A 190 4.51 -6.08 -25.00
CA GLU A 190 3.99 -4.94 -25.75
C GLU A 190 2.58 -4.52 -25.28
N GLY A 191 1.97 -5.26 -24.35
CA GLY A 191 0.67 -4.97 -23.73
C GLY A 191 -0.55 -5.40 -24.55
N LYS A 192 -0.35 -6.20 -25.61
CA LYS A 192 -1.39 -6.72 -26.50
C LYS A 192 -1.91 -8.07 -25.98
N ILE A 193 -3.21 -8.31 -26.18
CA ILE A 193 -3.89 -9.50 -25.67
C ILE A 193 -3.41 -10.77 -26.38
N LEU A 194 -3.04 -11.78 -25.58
CA LEU A 194 -2.69 -13.13 -25.99
C LEU A 194 -3.91 -14.06 -25.97
N SER A 195 -3.96 -15.01 -26.90
CA SER A 195 -5.02 -16.03 -26.95
C SER A 195 -4.75 -17.13 -25.93
N ALA A 196 -5.49 -17.13 -24.83
CA ALA A 196 -5.41 -18.13 -23.76
C ALA A 196 -6.55 -19.17 -23.85
N GLY A 197 -6.53 -20.16 -22.95
CA GLY A 197 -7.69 -21.02 -22.71
C GLY A 197 -8.87 -20.25 -22.09
N PRO A 198 -10.06 -20.90 -21.97
CA PRO A 198 -11.19 -20.30 -21.28
C PRO A 198 -10.80 -19.91 -19.85
N THR A 199 -11.35 -18.80 -19.37
CA THR A 199 -11.18 -18.36 -17.99
C THR A 199 -12.18 -19.10 -17.11
N GLU A 200 -11.69 -19.71 -16.04
CA GLU A 200 -12.48 -20.36 -15.00
C GLU A 200 -12.76 -19.34 -13.90
N THR A 201 -14.04 -19.03 -13.67
CA THR A 201 -14.47 -18.10 -12.62
C THR A 201 -15.38 -18.84 -11.64
N VAL A 202 -15.01 -18.85 -10.37
CA VAL A 202 -15.71 -19.59 -9.29
C VAL A 202 -16.03 -18.65 -8.15
N ARG A 203 -17.29 -18.59 -7.73
CA ARG A 203 -17.74 -17.83 -6.56
C ARG A 203 -17.67 -18.70 -5.31
N GLY A 204 -16.95 -18.23 -4.30
CA GLY A 204 -16.76 -18.91 -3.02
C GLY A 204 -17.95 -18.77 -2.06
N PRO A 205 -17.95 -19.53 -0.95
CA PRO A 205 -18.96 -19.43 0.11
C PRO A 205 -18.89 -18.12 0.91
N ASP A 206 -17.83 -17.33 0.71
CA ASP A 206 -17.61 -15.98 1.23
C ASP A 206 -18.19 -14.87 0.33
N ASP A 207 -18.91 -15.26 -0.72
CA ASP A 207 -19.45 -14.42 -1.80
C ASP A 207 -18.39 -13.75 -2.70
N LEU A 208 -17.10 -14.11 -2.54
CA LEU A 208 -16.00 -13.59 -3.32
C LEU A 208 -15.67 -14.48 -4.52
N TYR A 209 -15.19 -13.86 -5.57
CA TYR A 209 -14.77 -14.52 -6.80
C TYR A 209 -13.30 -14.93 -6.75
N THR A 210 -13.05 -16.15 -7.21
CA THR A 210 -11.76 -16.66 -7.64
C THR A 210 -11.77 -16.75 -9.16
N VAL A 211 -10.72 -16.28 -9.81
CA VAL A 211 -10.56 -16.32 -11.27
C VAL A 211 -9.22 -16.96 -11.63
N SER A 212 -9.24 -17.90 -12.56
CA SER A 212 -8.06 -18.60 -13.07
C SER A 212 -8.09 -18.77 -14.58
N SER A 213 -6.92 -18.78 -15.20
CA SER A 213 -6.77 -19.02 -16.64
C SER A 213 -5.44 -19.68 -16.94
N ARG A 214 -5.40 -20.45 -18.03
CA ARG A 214 -4.21 -21.15 -18.52
C ARG A 214 -3.78 -20.60 -19.88
N LEU A 215 -2.51 -20.26 -20.00
CA LEU A 215 -1.89 -19.80 -21.25
C LEU A 215 -0.79 -20.77 -21.67
N THR A 216 -0.87 -21.25 -22.91
CA THR A 216 0.18 -22.06 -23.54
C THR A 216 1.18 -21.14 -24.23
N VAL A 217 2.45 -21.22 -23.83
CA VAL A 217 3.54 -20.37 -24.31
C VAL A 217 4.54 -21.21 -25.11
N GLU A 218 4.76 -20.83 -26.37
CA GLU A 218 5.85 -21.36 -27.19
C GLU A 218 7.06 -20.40 -27.19
N LYS A 219 8.28 -20.93 -27.33
CA LYS A 219 9.56 -20.21 -27.45
C LYS A 219 9.64 -19.10 -28.54
N ARG A 220 8.58 -18.89 -29.34
CA ARG A 220 8.48 -17.83 -30.36
C ARG A 220 7.89 -16.52 -29.84
N HIS A 221 7.37 -16.51 -28.61
CA HIS A 221 6.70 -15.35 -28.00
C HIS A 221 7.65 -14.61 -27.04
N SER A 222 7.31 -13.38 -26.66
CA SER A 222 8.13 -12.57 -25.77
C SER A 222 8.34 -13.23 -24.40
N ASN A 223 9.57 -13.19 -23.89
CA ASN A 223 9.94 -13.85 -22.63
C ASN A 223 9.35 -13.17 -21.38
N ASN A 224 8.65 -12.03 -21.50
CA ASN A 224 7.86 -11.42 -20.41
C ASN A 224 6.37 -11.44 -20.76
N ILE A 225 5.56 -11.95 -19.83
CA ILE A 225 4.11 -12.13 -20.00
C ILE A 225 3.39 -11.56 -18.78
N THR A 226 2.36 -10.75 -19.01
CA THR A 226 1.54 -10.14 -17.95
C THR A 226 0.20 -10.85 -17.82
N CYS A 227 -0.15 -11.27 -16.60
CA CYS A 227 -1.54 -11.58 -16.27
C CYS A 227 -2.21 -10.32 -15.68
N ARG A 228 -3.27 -9.85 -16.33
CA ARG A 228 -4.12 -8.71 -15.92
C ARG A 228 -5.46 -9.24 -15.43
N VAL A 229 -5.84 -8.90 -14.20
CA VAL A 229 -7.20 -9.12 -13.68
C VAL A 229 -7.88 -7.76 -13.52
N GLN A 230 -9.10 -7.60 -14.06
CA GLN A 230 -9.79 -6.31 -14.15
C GLN A 230 -11.30 -6.39 -13.89
N GLN A 231 -11.87 -5.29 -13.43
CA GLN A 231 -13.29 -5.10 -13.19
C GLN A 231 -13.74 -3.79 -13.84
N ARG A 232 -14.28 -3.88 -15.06
CA ARG A 232 -14.65 -2.70 -15.87
C ARG A 232 -15.73 -1.84 -15.21
N ASN A 233 -16.66 -2.46 -14.49
CA ASN A 233 -17.77 -1.79 -13.82
C ASN A 233 -17.36 -0.88 -12.65
N ILE A 234 -16.14 -1.02 -12.11
CA ILE A 234 -15.58 -0.15 -11.06
C ILE A 234 -14.17 0.37 -11.40
N ASN A 235 -13.75 0.25 -12.67
CA ASN A 235 -12.44 0.66 -13.18
C ASN A 235 -11.24 0.23 -12.30
N GLN A 236 -11.28 -1.01 -11.80
CA GLN A 236 -10.16 -1.60 -11.06
C GLN A 236 -9.38 -2.59 -11.90
N THR A 237 -8.05 -2.59 -11.76
CA THR A 237 -7.14 -3.51 -12.45
C THR A 237 -5.96 -3.86 -11.54
N ARG A 238 -5.50 -5.12 -11.59
CA ARG A 238 -4.31 -5.63 -10.89
C ARG A 238 -3.55 -6.54 -11.84
N GLU A 239 -2.22 -6.45 -11.82
CA GLU A 239 -1.33 -7.09 -12.78
C GLU A 239 -0.15 -7.75 -12.09
N THR A 240 0.25 -8.91 -12.61
CA THR A 240 1.47 -9.63 -12.21
C THR A 240 2.18 -10.11 -13.47
N GLN A 241 3.48 -9.85 -13.55
CA GLN A 241 4.33 -10.26 -14.67
C GLN A 241 5.11 -11.53 -14.32
N ILE A 242 5.35 -12.37 -15.31
CA ILE A 242 6.27 -13.50 -15.21
C ILE A 242 7.26 -13.46 -16.37
N HIS A 243 8.54 -13.58 -16.04
CA HIS A 243 9.59 -13.86 -17.01
C HIS A 243 9.73 -15.38 -17.17
N VAL A 244 9.74 -15.88 -18.40
CA VAL A 244 9.94 -17.31 -18.72
C VAL A 244 11.38 -17.50 -19.22
N PRO A 245 12.28 -18.11 -18.42
CA PRO A 245 13.69 -18.27 -18.82
C PRO A 245 13.87 -19.24 -19.99
N ASP A 246 14.76 -18.89 -20.93
CA ASP A 246 15.05 -19.70 -22.12
C ASP A 246 15.50 -21.14 -21.79
N ASP A 247 16.17 -21.33 -20.66
CA ASP A 247 16.64 -22.63 -20.16
C ASP A 247 15.52 -23.65 -19.90
N ILE A 248 14.28 -23.17 -19.72
CA ILE A 248 13.13 -24.06 -19.58
C ILE A 248 12.92 -24.88 -20.87
N PHE A 249 13.27 -24.31 -22.04
CA PHE A 249 13.09 -24.94 -23.35
C PHE A 249 14.31 -25.73 -23.85
N ASN A 250 15.36 -25.92 -23.04
CA ASN A 250 16.55 -26.67 -23.45
C ASN A 250 16.28 -28.18 -23.53
N ILE A 251 16.01 -28.66 -24.76
CA ILE A 251 15.93 -30.09 -25.07
C ILE A 251 17.31 -30.73 -24.83
N LEU A 252 17.37 -31.75 -23.97
CA LEU A 252 18.61 -32.48 -23.69
C LEU A 252 18.91 -33.47 -24.83
N SER A 253 19.33 -32.95 -25.98
CA SER A 253 19.71 -33.75 -27.16
C SER A 253 20.98 -34.55 -26.88
N SER A 254 20.81 -35.78 -26.39
CA SER A 254 21.88 -36.77 -26.18
C SER A 254 22.46 -37.25 -27.51
N SER A 255 23.25 -36.40 -28.16
CA SER A 255 23.77 -36.60 -29.52
C SER A 255 24.90 -37.65 -29.54
N SER A 256 24.49 -38.92 -29.60
CA SER A 256 25.36 -40.09 -29.72
C SER A 256 26.31 -40.06 -30.94
N SER A 257 25.99 -39.23 -31.93
CA SER A 257 26.80 -38.99 -33.14
C SER A 257 28.27 -38.68 -32.81
N VAL A 258 28.54 -37.77 -31.85
CA VAL A 258 29.90 -37.28 -31.57
C VAL A 258 30.83 -38.39 -31.06
N ALA A 259 30.30 -39.31 -30.24
CA ALA A 259 31.07 -40.43 -29.70
C ALA A 259 31.53 -41.40 -30.80
N VAL A 260 30.69 -41.63 -31.82
CA VAL A 260 31.01 -42.51 -32.96
C VAL A 260 32.12 -41.91 -33.81
N THR A 261 32.07 -40.61 -34.11
CA THR A 261 33.09 -39.93 -34.94
C THR A 261 34.48 -39.98 -34.29
N VAL A 262 34.55 -39.74 -32.97
CA VAL A 262 35.82 -39.81 -32.22
C VAL A 262 36.39 -41.23 -32.20
N ALA A 263 35.55 -42.24 -32.00
CA ALA A 263 35.99 -43.64 -32.01
C ALA A 263 36.60 -44.06 -33.36
N VAL A 264 35.98 -43.66 -34.49
CA VAL A 264 36.48 -43.94 -35.85
C VAL A 264 37.79 -43.18 -36.14
N SER A 265 37.92 -41.93 -35.70
CA SER A 265 39.17 -41.18 -35.86
C SER A 265 40.35 -41.87 -35.14
N LEU A 266 40.12 -42.34 -33.90
CA LEU A 266 41.15 -42.99 -33.09
C LEU A 266 41.59 -44.36 -33.63
N THR A 267 40.73 -45.13 -34.32
CA THR A 267 41.13 -46.38 -34.97
C THR A 267 41.96 -46.13 -36.22
N VAL A 268 41.56 -45.15 -37.06
CA VAL A 268 42.32 -44.75 -38.26
C VAL A 268 43.73 -44.28 -37.90
N CYS A 269 43.89 -43.42 -36.87
CA CYS A 269 45.20 -42.97 -36.42
C CYS A 269 46.13 -44.13 -35.98
N LYS A 270 45.60 -45.17 -35.32
CA LYS A 270 46.39 -46.35 -34.92
C LYS A 270 46.86 -47.16 -36.14
N VAL A 271 46.04 -47.30 -37.19
CA VAL A 271 46.45 -47.98 -38.43
C VAL A 271 47.57 -47.22 -39.13
N PHE A 272 47.48 -45.89 -39.25
CA PHE A 272 48.55 -45.08 -39.84
C PHE A 272 49.87 -45.16 -39.06
N LEU A 273 49.83 -45.16 -37.73
CA LEU A 273 51.02 -45.31 -36.90
C LEU A 273 51.70 -46.68 -37.08
N LEU A 274 50.92 -47.77 -37.19
CA LEU A 274 51.46 -49.10 -37.46
C LEU A 274 52.12 -49.19 -38.84
N LEU A 275 51.50 -48.63 -39.87
CA LEU A 275 52.07 -48.56 -41.22
C LEU A 275 53.36 -47.73 -41.25
N PHE A 276 53.41 -46.61 -40.52
CA PHE A 276 54.59 -45.76 -40.42
C PHE A 276 55.76 -46.46 -39.70
N VAL A 277 55.50 -47.22 -38.62
CA VAL A 277 56.54 -48.00 -37.94
C VAL A 277 57.09 -49.10 -38.85
N LEU A 278 56.24 -49.80 -39.60
CA LEU A 278 56.67 -50.81 -40.58
C LEU A 278 57.51 -50.19 -41.72
N PHE A 279 57.15 -49.00 -42.18
CA PHE A 279 57.91 -48.24 -43.17
C PHE A 279 59.30 -47.85 -42.62
N CYS A 280 59.36 -47.29 -41.40
CA CYS A 280 60.61 -46.91 -40.74
C CYS A 280 61.52 -48.12 -40.46
N TRP A 281 60.98 -49.29 -40.14
CA TRP A 281 61.76 -50.53 -40.01
C TRP A 281 62.31 -50.99 -41.35
N LYS A 282 61.50 -50.98 -42.43
CA LYS A 282 61.95 -51.34 -43.78
C LYS A 282 63.08 -50.42 -44.27
N ASN A 283 63.05 -49.14 -43.91
CA ASN A 283 64.03 -48.15 -44.37
C ASN A 283 65.36 -48.14 -43.58
N LYS A 284 65.52 -48.95 -42.52
CA LYS A 284 66.72 -48.93 -41.66
C LYS A 284 67.86 -49.87 -42.09
N ASN A 285 67.67 -50.64 -43.16
CA ASN A 285 68.67 -51.62 -43.64
C ASN A 285 69.60 -51.12 -44.76
N ILE A 286 69.53 -49.85 -45.16
CA ILE A 286 70.43 -49.26 -46.18
C ILE A 286 70.87 -47.85 -45.76
N THR A 287 72.01 -47.74 -45.06
CA THR A 287 72.98 -46.60 -45.17
C THR A 287 74.21 -46.84 -44.29
N ASN A 288 75.40 -46.80 -44.90
CA ASN A 288 76.74 -46.55 -44.34
C ASN A 288 77.62 -46.26 -45.58
N PHE A 289 77.99 -45.01 -45.89
CA PHE A 289 79.22 -44.30 -45.48
C PHE A 289 79.23 -42.94 -46.22
N HIS A 290 80.05 -41.91 -45.95
CA HIS A 290 80.74 -41.41 -44.73
C HIS A 290 81.38 -40.07 -45.11
N THR A 291 81.24 -38.98 -44.33
CA THR A 291 81.71 -37.63 -44.75
C THR A 291 82.32 -36.80 -43.61
N ASP A 292 83.49 -36.21 -43.87
CA ASP A 292 84.03 -34.96 -43.31
C ASP A 292 85.19 -34.53 -44.26
N CYS A 293 85.56 -33.27 -44.53
CA CYS A 293 85.19 -31.97 -43.95
C CYS A 293 85.46 -30.79 -44.95
N LYS A 294 85.14 -29.54 -44.56
CA LYS A 294 85.58 -28.21 -45.11
C LYS A 294 84.90 -27.56 -46.36
N ARG A 295 83.70 -27.01 -46.12
CA ARG A 295 83.36 -25.55 -46.07
C ARG A 295 83.62 -24.57 -47.26
N CYS A 296 82.52 -23.87 -47.64
CA CYS A 296 82.39 -22.58 -48.38
C CYS A 296 82.67 -22.58 -49.91
N GLN A 297 81.87 -21.93 -50.80
CA GLN A 297 80.55 -21.27 -50.63
C GLN A 297 79.86 -21.02 -52.02
N TRP A 298 78.51 -20.97 -52.04
CA TRP A 298 77.58 -20.45 -53.09
C TRP A 298 77.51 -21.10 -54.50
N GLU A 299 76.39 -21.83 -54.71
CA GLU A 299 75.40 -21.82 -55.82
C GLU A 299 75.72 -21.88 -57.35
N GLU A 300 75.02 -22.86 -57.98
CA GLU A 300 74.48 -23.03 -59.35
C GLU A 300 75.36 -23.18 -60.62
N SER A 301 75.16 -24.35 -61.28
CA SER A 301 75.02 -24.66 -62.73
C SER A 301 76.01 -24.14 -63.80
N ASP A 302 76.29 -24.86 -64.90
CA ASP A 302 75.84 -26.18 -65.41
C ASP A 302 76.86 -26.73 -66.44
N GLU A 303 76.61 -27.94 -66.97
CA GLU A 303 77.26 -28.55 -68.15
C GLU A 303 78.77 -28.90 -68.07
N GLY A 304 79.24 -29.79 -68.95
CA GLY A 304 80.64 -30.22 -69.00
C GLY A 304 80.97 -31.09 -70.23
N GLU A 305 82.23 -31.07 -70.67
CA GLU A 305 82.75 -31.86 -71.79
C GLU A 305 84.23 -32.26 -71.56
N ILE A 306 84.80 -33.08 -72.44
CA ILE A 306 85.98 -33.94 -72.17
C ILE A 306 87.27 -33.41 -72.87
N LYS A 307 88.47 -33.85 -72.42
CA LYS A 307 89.78 -34.08 -73.13
C LYS A 307 90.99 -33.51 -72.35
N ASP A 308 92.22 -34.05 -72.37
CA ASP A 308 92.82 -35.32 -72.88
C ASP A 308 93.87 -35.84 -71.81
N VAL A 309 95.11 -36.38 -71.95
CA VAL A 309 96.21 -36.53 -72.96
C VAL A 309 97.10 -37.77 -72.61
N SER A 310 97.95 -38.20 -73.56
CA SER A 310 98.93 -39.33 -73.58
C SER A 310 99.97 -39.42 -72.43
N GLY A 311 100.67 -40.56 -72.16
CA GLY A 311 100.83 -41.87 -72.85
C GLY A 311 101.72 -42.84 -72.02
N ILE A 312 102.74 -43.62 -72.49
CA ILE A 312 103.40 -43.87 -73.80
C ILE A 312 104.24 -45.21 -73.73
N LYS A 313 104.19 -46.11 -74.75
CA LYS A 313 105.11 -47.27 -75.07
C LYS A 313 105.24 -48.48 -74.10
N PRO A 314 105.75 -49.68 -74.53
CA PRO A 314 105.78 -50.34 -75.87
C PRO A 314 105.44 -51.88 -75.86
N THR A 315 105.56 -52.56 -77.02
CA THR A 315 105.63 -54.05 -77.24
C THR A 315 104.38 -54.90 -76.89
N GLU A 316 104.07 -56.05 -77.51
CA GLU A 316 104.80 -56.95 -78.45
C GLU A 316 104.07 -57.18 -79.81
N ASP A 317 104.72 -57.90 -80.73
CA ASP A 317 104.31 -58.21 -82.11
C ASP A 317 103.44 -59.50 -82.23
N GLY A 318 102.81 -59.89 -83.35
CA GLY A 318 102.71 -59.32 -84.70
C GLY A 318 102.11 -60.36 -85.69
N PHE A 319 101.83 -59.97 -86.93
CA PHE A 319 101.52 -60.89 -88.04
C PHE A 319 102.37 -60.51 -89.27
N PHE A 320 102.91 -61.51 -89.98
CA PHE A 320 103.80 -61.31 -91.12
C PHE A 320 103.18 -61.84 -92.41
N THR A 321 103.34 -61.08 -93.51
CA THR A 321 102.88 -61.44 -94.86
C THR A 321 104.09 -61.73 -95.76
N GLU A 322 103.93 -62.53 -96.81
CA GLU A 322 105.02 -62.83 -97.73
C GLU A 322 105.31 -61.67 -98.71
N GLU A 323 106.57 -61.22 -98.66
CA GLU A 323 107.46 -60.87 -99.78
C GLU A 323 107.25 -59.58 -100.64
N SER A 324 108.34 -58.78 -100.68
CA SER A 324 108.80 -57.90 -101.77
C SER A 324 107.97 -56.67 -102.25
N GLU A 325 108.09 -55.59 -101.47
CA GLU A 325 108.38 -54.19 -101.87
C GLU A 325 107.69 -53.44 -103.06
N LEU A 326 107.49 -52.14 -102.80
CA LEU A 326 107.57 -50.99 -103.73
C LEU A 326 106.35 -50.59 -104.60
N GLU A 327 105.20 -50.29 -103.98
CA GLU A 327 104.44 -49.07 -104.32
C GLU A 327 103.52 -48.59 -103.18
N GLN A 328 103.98 -47.61 -102.37
CA GLN A 328 103.18 -46.99 -101.29
C GLN A 328 103.09 -45.47 -101.44
N LEU A 329 102.05 -44.96 -102.13
CA LEU A 329 101.74 -43.51 -102.11
C LEU A 329 100.27 -43.13 -102.42
N LYS A 330 99.27 -43.94 -102.05
CA LYS A 330 97.83 -43.62 -102.31
C LYS A 330 96.81 -44.03 -101.25
N THR A 331 97.17 -44.87 -100.27
CA THR A 331 96.17 -45.56 -99.41
C THR A 331 95.85 -44.84 -98.08
N ASN A 332 96.74 -44.00 -97.57
CA ASN A 332 96.58 -43.34 -96.26
C ASN A 332 95.54 -42.21 -96.23
N GLU A 333 95.22 -41.60 -97.39
CA GLU A 333 94.33 -40.44 -97.44
C GLU A 333 92.85 -40.85 -97.24
N THR A 334 92.44 -41.97 -97.83
CA THR A 334 91.07 -42.50 -97.75
C THR A 334 90.70 -42.91 -96.33
N GLN A 335 91.58 -43.64 -95.63
CA GLN A 335 91.33 -44.09 -94.25
C GLN A 335 91.26 -42.92 -93.26
N GLN A 336 92.02 -41.83 -93.49
CA GLN A 336 91.84 -40.60 -92.72
C GLN A 336 90.49 -39.91 -92.98
N MET A 337 89.94 -40.03 -94.19
CA MET A 337 88.67 -39.38 -94.55
C MET A 337 87.48 -40.06 -93.87
N GLU A 338 87.45 -41.39 -93.85
CA GLU A 338 86.41 -42.18 -93.18
C GLU A 338 86.43 -41.96 -91.66
N LEU A 339 87.61 -42.03 -91.01
CA LEU A 339 87.72 -41.82 -89.57
C LEU A 339 87.32 -40.39 -89.13
N LYS A 340 87.62 -39.37 -89.95
CA LYS A 340 87.16 -37.99 -89.72
C LYS A 340 85.64 -37.87 -89.89
N THR A 341 85.06 -38.58 -90.84
CA THR A 341 83.61 -38.59 -91.08
C THR A 341 82.85 -39.23 -89.92
N GLN A 342 83.28 -40.42 -89.48
CA GLN A 342 82.71 -41.13 -88.33
C GLN A 342 82.75 -40.26 -87.06
N LYS A 343 83.92 -39.69 -86.75
CA LYS A 343 84.09 -38.81 -85.57
C LYS A 343 83.26 -37.52 -85.69
N SER A 344 82.99 -37.04 -86.89
CA SER A 344 82.09 -35.90 -87.13
C SER A 344 80.61 -36.27 -86.90
N THR A 345 80.17 -37.47 -87.31
CA THR A 345 78.78 -37.91 -87.07
C THR A 345 78.52 -38.24 -85.60
N ASP A 346 79.50 -38.85 -84.91
CA ASP A 346 79.36 -39.19 -83.49
C ASP A 346 79.28 -37.90 -82.64
N LEU A 347 80.12 -36.89 -82.93
CA LEU A 347 80.08 -35.57 -82.28
C LEU A 347 78.77 -34.82 -82.59
N GLN A 348 78.24 -34.92 -83.81
CA GLN A 348 76.97 -34.29 -84.19
C GLN A 348 75.75 -34.94 -83.51
N GLU A 349 75.79 -36.25 -83.28
CA GLU A 349 74.74 -36.99 -82.57
C GLU A 349 74.85 -36.81 -81.04
N GLN A 350 76.07 -36.60 -80.50
CA GLN A 350 76.26 -36.14 -79.12
C GLN A 350 75.64 -34.74 -78.92
N HIS A 351 75.97 -33.78 -79.80
CA HIS A 351 75.44 -32.42 -79.69
C HIS A 351 73.91 -32.36 -79.80
N ARG A 352 73.32 -33.18 -80.68
CA ARG A 352 71.85 -33.36 -80.76
C ARG A 352 71.24 -33.87 -79.44
N ARG A 353 71.95 -34.72 -78.68
CA ARG A 353 71.47 -35.23 -77.38
C ARG A 353 71.53 -34.15 -76.30
N GLU A 354 72.60 -33.36 -76.29
CA GLU A 354 72.76 -32.20 -75.42
C GLU A 354 71.64 -31.18 -75.67
N GLU A 355 71.35 -30.82 -76.94
CA GLU A 355 70.21 -29.96 -77.30
C GLU A 355 68.85 -30.53 -76.83
N ILE A 356 68.63 -31.84 -77.00
CA ILE A 356 67.39 -32.51 -76.57
C ILE A 356 67.26 -32.46 -75.05
N GLU A 357 68.31 -32.81 -74.30
CA GLU A 357 68.33 -32.84 -72.83
C GLU A 357 68.12 -31.44 -72.26
N LYS A 358 68.82 -30.42 -72.79
CA LYS A 358 68.61 -29.00 -72.46
C LYS A 358 67.15 -28.59 -72.70
N SER A 359 66.58 -28.95 -73.86
CA SER A 359 65.17 -28.65 -74.18
C SER A 359 64.15 -29.41 -73.31
N VAL A 360 64.55 -30.48 -72.62
CA VAL A 360 63.71 -31.21 -71.65
C VAL A 360 63.83 -30.58 -70.27
N ILE A 361 65.03 -30.17 -69.86
CA ILE A 361 65.28 -29.43 -68.61
C ILE A 361 64.52 -28.09 -68.63
N GLU A 362 64.65 -27.29 -69.69
CA GLU A 362 63.91 -26.02 -69.84
C GLU A 362 62.39 -26.21 -69.72
N LYS A 363 61.83 -27.24 -70.35
CA LYS A 363 60.40 -27.57 -70.26
C LYS A 363 60.00 -27.97 -68.83
N LYS A 364 60.84 -28.73 -68.13
CA LYS A 364 60.57 -29.15 -66.74
C LYS A 364 60.71 -28.01 -65.73
N GLN A 365 61.66 -27.10 -65.94
CA GLN A 365 61.76 -25.85 -65.18
C GLN A 365 60.53 -24.96 -65.42
N ALA A 366 60.06 -24.83 -66.66
CA ALA A 366 58.85 -24.08 -66.99
C ALA A 366 57.57 -24.68 -66.36
N GLU A 367 57.39 -26.01 -66.40
CA GLU A 367 56.29 -26.70 -65.70
C GLU A 367 56.33 -26.47 -64.19
N LEU A 368 57.52 -26.61 -63.57
CA LEU A 368 57.70 -26.39 -62.12
C LEU A 368 57.38 -24.95 -61.71
N HIS A 369 57.87 -23.97 -62.49
CA HIS A 369 57.60 -22.55 -62.26
C HIS A 369 56.10 -22.25 -62.37
N GLN A 370 55.39 -22.76 -63.39
CA GLN A 370 53.94 -22.59 -63.50
C GLN A 370 53.19 -23.21 -62.32
N LEU A 371 53.58 -24.40 -61.86
CA LEU A 371 53.00 -25.05 -60.69
C LEU A 371 53.18 -24.20 -59.42
N GLN A 372 54.41 -23.78 -59.10
CA GLN A 372 54.68 -22.92 -57.94
C GLN A 372 53.94 -21.58 -58.01
N GLN A 373 53.89 -20.96 -59.19
CA GLN A 373 53.19 -19.70 -59.41
C GLN A 373 51.67 -19.85 -59.23
N SER A 374 51.09 -20.96 -59.68
CA SER A 374 49.67 -21.28 -59.47
C SER A 374 49.32 -21.53 -57.99
N GLU A 375 50.20 -22.24 -57.26
CA GLU A 375 49.98 -22.54 -55.85
C GLU A 375 50.13 -21.29 -54.98
N ASN A 376 51.15 -20.46 -55.24
CA ASN A 376 51.34 -19.20 -54.53
C ASN A 376 50.17 -18.23 -54.75
N GLN A 377 49.67 -18.07 -56.00
CA GLN A 377 48.46 -17.29 -56.26
C GLN A 377 47.22 -17.84 -55.53
N SER A 378 47.11 -19.15 -55.37
CA SER A 378 46.03 -19.78 -54.59
C SER A 378 46.16 -19.45 -53.09
N ARG A 379 47.36 -19.60 -52.52
CA ARG A 379 47.65 -19.23 -51.12
C ARG A 379 47.37 -17.75 -50.84
N GLU A 380 47.77 -16.83 -51.73
CA GLU A 380 47.54 -15.40 -51.57
C GLU A 380 46.04 -15.04 -51.59
N LYS A 381 45.26 -15.60 -52.52
CA LYS A 381 43.80 -15.42 -52.58
C LYS A 381 43.11 -15.91 -51.31
N ASN A 382 43.52 -17.07 -50.80
CA ASN A 382 43.02 -17.62 -49.54
C ASN A 382 43.41 -16.74 -48.34
N LEU A 383 44.67 -16.29 -48.26
CA LEU A 383 45.16 -15.41 -47.20
C LEU A 383 44.44 -14.06 -47.20
N GLN A 384 44.21 -13.45 -48.35
CA GLN A 384 43.46 -12.19 -48.44
C GLN A 384 41.99 -12.38 -48.07
N THR A 385 41.39 -13.53 -48.40
CA THR A 385 40.02 -13.87 -47.97
C THR A 385 39.94 -13.99 -46.44
N LEU A 386 40.90 -14.65 -45.78
CA LEU A 386 40.97 -14.71 -44.32
C LEU A 386 41.20 -13.32 -43.68
N LYS A 387 42.08 -12.49 -44.26
CA LYS A 387 42.30 -11.11 -43.77
C LYS A 387 41.01 -10.28 -43.78
N ASN A 388 40.26 -10.31 -44.88
CA ASN A 388 38.99 -9.59 -45.01
C ASN A 388 37.94 -10.12 -44.02
N GLN A 389 37.90 -11.43 -43.76
CA GLN A 389 37.02 -12.02 -42.74
C GLN A 389 37.39 -11.61 -41.31
N LEU A 390 38.69 -11.59 -40.99
CA LEU A 390 39.21 -11.16 -39.69
C LEU A 390 38.92 -9.67 -39.44
N GLU A 391 39.14 -8.80 -40.43
CA GLU A 391 38.88 -7.37 -40.32
C GLU A 391 37.39 -7.07 -40.08
N ASN A 392 36.49 -7.77 -40.79
CA ASN A 392 35.05 -7.66 -40.56
C ASN A 392 34.64 -8.15 -39.16
N LYS A 393 35.27 -9.22 -38.65
CA LYS A 393 35.01 -9.71 -37.28
C LYS A 393 35.56 -8.76 -36.21
N ASN A 394 36.68 -8.09 -36.44
CA ASN A 394 37.19 -7.07 -35.53
C ASN A 394 36.22 -5.87 -35.43
N LYS A 395 35.69 -5.38 -36.56
CA LYS A 395 34.67 -4.30 -36.56
C LYS A 395 33.38 -4.69 -35.84
N GLU A 396 32.99 -5.96 -35.92
CA GLU A 396 31.85 -6.50 -35.17
C GLU A 396 32.13 -6.56 -33.65
N ILE A 397 33.36 -6.89 -33.25
CA ILE A 397 33.82 -6.86 -31.85
C ILE A 397 33.87 -5.42 -31.32
N GLU A 398 34.47 -4.48 -32.06
CA GLU A 398 34.54 -3.05 -31.69
C GLU A 398 33.15 -2.47 -31.45
N LYS A 399 32.19 -2.76 -32.34
CA LYS A 399 30.79 -2.35 -32.15
C LYS A 399 30.20 -2.97 -30.87
N LYS A 400 30.44 -4.26 -30.61
CA LYS A 400 29.94 -4.93 -29.40
C LYS A 400 30.60 -4.43 -28.11
N GLN A 401 31.84 -3.94 -28.17
CA GLN A 401 32.50 -3.28 -27.05
C GLN A 401 31.88 -1.91 -26.75
N ALA A 402 31.53 -1.12 -27.78
CA ALA A 402 30.81 0.14 -27.60
C ALA A 402 29.39 -0.07 -27.02
N GLU A 403 28.63 -1.05 -27.55
CA GLU A 403 27.32 -1.45 -27.01
C GLU A 403 27.43 -1.87 -25.52
N LEU A 404 28.50 -2.60 -25.15
CA LEU A 404 28.75 -3.01 -23.75
C LEU A 404 29.13 -1.83 -22.84
N GLN A 405 29.92 -0.86 -23.32
CA GLN A 405 30.29 0.32 -22.54
C GLN A 405 29.08 1.19 -22.19
N GLN A 406 28.17 1.43 -23.15
CA GLN A 406 26.93 2.15 -22.89
C GLN A 406 26.08 1.46 -21.81
N LEU A 407 25.91 0.13 -21.91
CA LEU A 407 25.20 -0.66 -20.90
C LEU A 407 25.87 -0.60 -19.52
N GLN A 408 27.20 -0.46 -19.44
CA GLN A 408 27.90 -0.27 -18.16
C GLN A 408 27.61 1.10 -17.53
N GLU A 409 27.54 2.18 -18.31
CA GLU A 409 27.18 3.52 -17.81
C GLU A 409 25.71 3.58 -17.36
N GLU A 410 24.79 2.97 -18.13
CA GLU A 410 23.37 2.87 -17.76
C GLU A 410 23.17 2.11 -16.45
N ASN A 411 23.86 0.97 -16.26
CA ASN A 411 23.83 0.23 -15.00
C ASN A 411 24.36 1.06 -13.81
N GLN A 412 25.48 1.77 -13.96
CA GLN A 412 25.98 2.66 -12.89
C GLN A 412 25.00 3.80 -12.55
N ASN A 413 24.21 4.28 -13.51
CA ASN A 413 23.16 5.26 -13.25
C ASN A 413 21.98 4.64 -12.49
N ILE A 414 21.58 3.42 -12.86
CA ILE A 414 20.54 2.65 -12.16
C ILE A 414 20.95 2.39 -10.70
N GLU A 415 22.19 2.01 -10.42
CA GLU A 415 22.71 1.80 -9.06
C GLU A 415 22.65 3.08 -8.20
N LYS A 416 23.03 4.23 -8.76
CA LYS A 416 22.94 5.54 -8.07
C LYS A 416 21.50 5.89 -7.72
N ASN A 417 20.57 5.64 -8.65
CA ASN A 417 19.13 5.87 -8.43
C ASN A 417 18.55 4.90 -7.38
N LEU A 418 18.95 3.62 -7.41
CA LEU A 418 18.57 2.62 -6.41
C LEU A 418 19.03 3.03 -5.00
N GLN A 419 20.26 3.51 -4.84
CA GLN A 419 20.78 3.98 -3.56
C GLN A 419 20.07 5.25 -3.08
N SER A 420 19.68 6.16 -3.97
CA SER A 420 18.84 7.32 -3.64
C SER A 420 17.46 6.89 -3.11
N LEU A 421 16.79 5.97 -3.81
CA LEU A 421 15.49 5.40 -3.38
C LEU A 421 15.59 4.68 -2.03
N LYS A 422 16.68 3.94 -1.79
CA LYS A 422 16.95 3.26 -0.51
C LYS A 422 17.07 4.26 0.65
N ASN A 423 17.79 5.37 0.46
CA ASN A 423 17.90 6.44 1.47
C ASN A 423 16.53 7.11 1.75
N GLN A 424 15.71 7.32 0.72
CA GLN A 424 14.36 7.86 0.87
C GLN A 424 13.44 6.91 1.66
N LEU A 425 13.50 5.61 1.36
CA LEU A 425 12.76 4.56 2.06
C LEU A 425 13.15 4.49 3.55
N GLU A 426 14.44 4.60 3.87
CA GLU A 426 14.91 4.59 5.27
C GLU A 426 14.38 5.80 6.06
N ASN A 427 14.38 7.00 5.46
CA ASN A 427 13.76 8.18 6.09
C ASN A 427 12.24 8.02 6.26
N LYS A 428 11.53 7.46 5.27
CA LYS A 428 10.09 7.18 5.39
C LYS A 428 9.78 6.14 6.46
N ASN A 429 10.66 5.17 6.70
CA ASN A 429 10.49 4.25 7.82
C ASN A 429 10.69 4.95 9.19
N LYS A 430 11.66 5.87 9.32
CA LYS A 430 11.85 6.68 10.54
C LYS A 430 10.64 7.59 10.84
N GLU A 431 10.04 8.19 9.81
CA GLU A 431 8.76 8.91 9.93
C GLU A 431 7.65 7.97 10.42
N LEU A 432 7.52 6.79 9.81
CA LEU A 432 6.52 5.79 10.18
C LEU A 432 6.66 5.31 11.63
N ASP A 433 7.88 5.05 12.10
CA ASP A 433 8.13 4.65 13.49
C ASP A 433 7.83 5.78 14.49
N THR A 434 8.09 7.04 14.12
CA THR A 434 7.65 8.22 14.88
C THR A 434 6.12 8.29 14.97
N ILE A 435 5.40 7.95 13.89
CA ILE A 435 3.94 7.89 13.87
C ILE A 435 3.42 6.73 14.73
N LYS A 436 4.05 5.55 14.71
CA LYS A 436 3.72 4.42 15.61
C LYS A 436 3.85 4.82 17.08
N ALA A 437 4.93 5.52 17.46
CA ALA A 437 5.13 5.99 18.83
C ALA A 437 4.03 6.98 19.27
N LYS A 438 3.71 7.98 18.43
CA LYS A 438 2.60 8.93 18.69
C LYS A 438 1.24 8.21 18.84
N LYS A 439 0.97 7.21 17.99
CA LYS A 439 -0.23 6.38 18.07
C LYS A 439 -0.31 5.59 19.39
N HIS A 440 0.81 5.05 19.88
CA HIS A 440 0.84 4.34 21.15
C HIS A 440 0.54 5.27 22.34
N HIS A 441 1.20 6.43 22.41
CA HIS A 441 0.95 7.46 23.43
C HIS A 441 -0.52 7.93 23.45
N TRP A 442 -1.15 8.08 22.28
CA TRP A 442 -2.57 8.43 22.19
C TRP A 442 -3.51 7.37 22.79
N TYR A 443 -3.20 6.07 22.67
CA TYR A 443 -3.97 5.03 23.35
C TYR A 443 -3.85 5.13 24.88
N THR A 444 -2.67 5.45 25.41
CA THR A 444 -2.46 5.70 26.85
C THR A 444 -3.27 6.90 27.34
N LEU A 445 -3.30 7.99 26.57
CA LEU A 445 -4.12 9.18 26.86
C LEU A 445 -5.62 8.89 26.82
N ARG A 446 -6.07 8.00 25.92
CA ARG A 446 -7.47 7.55 25.89
C ARG A 446 -7.83 6.74 27.14
N SER A 447 -7.04 5.72 27.47
CA SER A 447 -7.30 4.85 28.62
C SER A 447 -7.30 5.61 29.95
N THR A 448 -6.37 6.56 30.12
CA THR A 448 -6.35 7.43 31.31
C THR A 448 -7.54 8.39 31.34
N LYS A 449 -8.01 8.93 30.20
CA LYS A 449 -9.27 9.70 30.14
C LYS A 449 -10.48 8.84 30.56
N GLU A 450 -10.55 7.60 30.10
CA GLU A 450 -11.65 6.67 30.44
C GLU A 450 -11.68 6.37 31.95
N GLU A 451 -10.52 6.11 32.57
CA GLU A 451 -10.37 5.96 34.03
C GLU A 451 -10.79 7.22 34.82
N HIS A 452 -10.46 8.42 34.33
CA HIS A 452 -10.87 9.67 34.97
C HIS A 452 -12.37 9.92 34.83
N GLN A 453 -12.98 9.55 33.70
CA GLN A 453 -14.42 9.66 33.48
C GLN A 453 -15.21 8.74 34.43
N GLU A 454 -14.71 7.53 34.69
CA GLU A 454 -15.31 6.60 35.66
C GLU A 454 -15.28 7.20 37.08
N LYS A 455 -14.14 7.77 37.51
CA LYS A 455 -14.02 8.44 38.82
C LYS A 455 -14.93 9.66 38.96
N ILE A 456 -15.11 10.46 37.90
CA ILE A 456 -16.10 11.56 37.87
C ILE A 456 -17.51 11.00 38.05
N THR A 457 -17.85 9.93 37.33
CA THR A 457 -19.17 9.28 37.38
C THR A 457 -19.47 8.64 38.76
N GLU A 458 -18.45 8.26 39.52
CA GLU A 458 -18.57 7.84 40.92
C GLU A 458 -18.85 9.03 41.85
N ALA A 459 -18.04 10.09 41.76
CA ALA A 459 -18.21 11.29 42.58
C ALA A 459 -19.59 11.98 42.35
N GLU A 460 -20.10 11.97 41.12
CA GLU A 460 -21.45 12.44 40.80
C GLU A 460 -22.54 11.63 41.51
N ARG A 461 -22.37 10.31 41.64
CA ARG A 461 -23.29 9.43 42.36
C ARG A 461 -23.22 9.62 43.88
N GLU A 462 -22.04 9.87 44.44
CA GLU A 462 -21.89 10.24 45.85
C GLU A 462 -22.58 11.58 46.15
N VAL A 463 -22.35 12.61 45.32
CA VAL A 463 -22.99 13.93 45.44
C VAL A 463 -24.52 13.82 45.36
N GLU A 464 -25.06 13.02 44.45
CA GLU A 464 -26.50 12.81 44.32
C GLU A 464 -27.12 12.03 45.50
N SER A 465 -26.35 11.13 46.14
CA SER A 465 -26.73 10.49 47.41
C SER A 465 -26.80 11.52 48.55
N LEU A 466 -25.80 12.39 48.66
CA LEU A 466 -25.73 13.44 49.68
C LEU A 466 -26.86 14.48 49.55
N LYS A 467 -27.27 14.86 48.33
CA LYS A 467 -28.45 15.73 48.12
C LYS A 467 -29.72 15.14 48.73
N LYS A 468 -29.98 13.85 48.50
CA LYS A 468 -31.18 13.16 49.02
C LYS A 468 -31.16 13.07 50.55
N GLN A 469 -29.98 12.92 51.15
CA GLN A 469 -29.81 13.02 52.61
C GLN A 469 -30.08 14.44 53.13
N LEU A 470 -29.67 15.48 52.40
CA LEU A 470 -29.95 16.88 52.73
C LEU A 470 -31.46 17.18 52.68
N GLU A 471 -32.16 16.81 51.60
CA GLU A 471 -33.63 16.96 51.48
C GLU A 471 -34.39 16.24 52.61
N THR A 472 -33.94 15.01 52.95
CA THR A 472 -34.46 14.21 54.07
C THR A 472 -34.17 14.86 55.44
N THR A 473 -33.14 15.70 55.53
CA THR A 473 -32.79 16.45 56.75
C THR A 473 -33.59 17.75 56.84
N GLU A 474 -33.76 18.48 55.73
CA GLU A 474 -34.59 19.68 55.68
C GLU A 474 -36.06 19.43 56.05
N THR A 475 -36.63 18.32 55.57
CA THR A 475 -38.00 17.92 55.88
C THR A 475 -38.19 17.65 57.38
N LYS A 476 -37.23 16.94 58.02
CA LYS A 476 -37.18 16.77 59.48
C LYS A 476 -37.03 18.09 60.24
N ILE A 477 -36.24 19.04 59.72
CA ILE A 477 -36.10 20.38 60.32
C ILE A 477 -37.42 21.17 60.22
N LYS A 478 -38.16 21.06 59.11
CA LYS A 478 -39.49 21.66 58.93
C LYS A 478 -40.49 21.07 59.94
N GLU A 479 -40.50 19.74 60.12
CA GLU A 479 -41.35 19.05 61.11
C GLU A 479 -41.00 19.45 62.55
N PHE A 480 -39.72 19.51 62.91
CA PHE A 480 -39.27 19.95 64.23
C PHE A 480 -39.71 21.39 64.53
N LYS A 481 -39.60 22.31 63.56
CA LYS A 481 -40.07 23.70 63.72
C LYS A 481 -41.58 23.78 63.95
N ASN A 482 -42.38 22.92 63.32
CA ASN A 482 -43.83 22.86 63.57
C ASN A 482 -44.13 22.39 65.01
N LYS A 483 -43.50 21.30 65.45
CA LYS A 483 -43.61 20.79 66.82
C LYS A 483 -43.12 21.80 67.87
N GLN A 484 -42.09 22.59 67.54
CA GLN A 484 -41.63 23.69 68.38
C GLN A 484 -42.68 24.79 68.52
N ALA A 485 -43.43 25.13 67.46
CA ALA A 485 -44.53 26.09 67.52
C ALA A 485 -45.72 25.57 68.35
N GLU A 486 -46.08 24.29 68.21
CA GLU A 486 -47.09 23.61 69.03
C GLU A 486 -46.74 23.67 70.53
N VAL A 487 -45.48 23.40 70.90
CA VAL A 487 -45.00 23.53 72.28
C VAL A 487 -45.07 24.97 72.81
N GLN A 488 -44.83 25.99 71.98
CA GLN A 488 -44.98 27.39 72.40
C GLN A 488 -46.46 27.79 72.60
N LYS A 489 -47.38 27.24 71.78
CA LYS A 489 -48.83 27.41 71.97
C LYS A 489 -49.28 26.80 73.30
N LEU A 490 -48.89 25.56 73.59
CA LEU A 490 -49.20 24.87 74.85
C LEU A 490 -48.63 25.61 76.07
N LYS A 491 -47.42 26.18 75.97
CA LYS A 491 -46.85 27.02 77.05
C LYS A 491 -47.70 28.25 77.36
N LYS A 492 -48.23 28.93 76.34
CA LYS A 492 -49.12 30.09 76.52
C LYS A 492 -50.43 29.70 77.19
N GLU A 493 -51.03 28.58 76.78
CA GLU A 493 -52.24 28.02 77.41
C GLU A 493 -52.00 27.63 78.88
N ILE A 494 -50.82 27.10 79.21
CA ILE A 494 -50.43 26.83 80.61
C ILE A 494 -50.31 28.13 81.42
N GLN A 495 -49.67 29.18 80.90
CA GLN A 495 -49.56 30.47 81.60
C GLN A 495 -50.91 31.15 81.83
N GLU A 496 -51.87 30.97 80.92
CA GLU A 496 -53.26 31.43 81.09
C GLU A 496 -53.95 30.66 82.23
N MET A 497 -53.85 29.32 82.25
CA MET A 497 -54.37 28.49 83.35
C MET A 497 -53.71 28.78 84.71
N GLU A 498 -52.40 29.04 84.75
CA GLU A 498 -51.68 29.45 85.96
C GLU A 498 -52.20 30.78 86.52
N THR A 499 -52.53 31.72 85.63
CA THR A 499 -53.08 33.03 85.98
C THR A 499 -54.49 32.91 86.56
N ASP A 500 -55.36 32.12 85.92
CA ASP A 500 -56.70 31.83 86.42
C ASP A 500 -56.67 31.12 87.78
N LEU A 501 -55.76 30.16 87.97
CA LEU A 501 -55.58 29.45 89.23
C LEU A 501 -55.17 30.39 90.37
N GLN A 502 -54.26 31.33 90.13
CA GLN A 502 -53.91 32.35 91.13
C GLN A 502 -55.11 33.26 91.48
N MET A 503 -55.95 33.61 90.50
CA MET A 503 -57.17 34.39 90.75
C MET A 503 -58.18 33.61 91.62
N LEU A 504 -58.35 32.31 91.34
CA LEU A 504 -59.21 31.42 92.15
C LEU A 504 -58.70 31.28 93.59
N LEU A 505 -57.39 31.10 93.79
CA LEU A 505 -56.79 31.03 95.13
C LEU A 505 -56.99 32.33 95.92
N LYS A 506 -56.77 33.50 95.30
CA LYS A 506 -57.02 34.80 95.93
C LYS A 506 -58.50 35.02 96.28
N ASN A 507 -59.42 34.53 95.45
CA ASN A 507 -60.86 34.52 95.75
C ASN A 507 -61.18 33.57 96.92
N GLN A 508 -60.51 32.42 97.02
CA GLN A 508 -60.64 31.49 98.14
C GLN A 508 -60.14 32.10 99.46
N GLU A 509 -58.99 32.76 99.48
CA GLU A 509 -58.48 33.50 100.65
C GLU A 509 -59.45 34.60 101.11
N THR A 510 -59.99 35.36 100.15
CA THR A 510 -60.99 36.40 100.39
C THR A 510 -62.27 35.82 101.02
N ASN A 511 -62.73 34.66 100.53
CA ASN A 511 -63.91 34.00 101.06
C ASN A 511 -63.66 33.31 102.43
N ASN A 512 -62.48 32.72 102.64
CA ASN A 512 -62.04 32.20 103.94
C ASN A 512 -62.02 33.32 105.00
N THR A 513 -61.57 34.52 104.63
CA THR A 513 -61.57 35.70 105.49
C THR A 513 -62.99 36.10 105.91
N LYS A 514 -63.93 36.19 104.96
CA LYS A 514 -65.36 36.43 105.24
C LYS A 514 -65.98 35.35 106.14
N VAL A 515 -65.69 34.08 105.88
CA VAL A 515 -66.17 32.95 106.69
C VAL A 515 -65.64 33.03 108.13
N ASN A 516 -64.39 33.44 108.34
CA ASN A 516 -63.83 33.61 109.67
C ASN A 516 -64.39 34.83 110.41
N GLN A 517 -64.69 35.93 109.70
CA GLN A 517 -65.43 37.06 110.25
C GLN A 517 -66.83 36.63 110.73
N LEU A 518 -67.59 35.93 109.88
CA LEU A 518 -68.92 35.39 110.20
C LEU A 518 -68.89 34.40 111.38
N LYS A 519 -67.86 33.53 111.49
CA LYS A 519 -67.67 32.67 112.67
C LYS A 519 -67.50 33.48 113.96
N THR A 520 -66.73 34.57 113.92
CA THR A 520 -66.50 35.46 115.07
C THR A 520 -67.78 36.19 115.47
N GLU A 521 -68.57 36.62 114.49
CA GLU A 521 -69.87 37.27 114.70
C GLU A 521 -70.92 36.32 115.28
N VAL A 522 -71.04 35.10 114.73
CA VAL A 522 -71.88 34.03 115.28
C VAL A 522 -71.46 33.64 116.70
N GLN A 523 -70.16 33.67 117.02
CA GLN A 523 -69.67 33.38 118.36
C GLN A 523 -70.09 34.47 119.38
N LYS A 524 -69.99 35.76 119.01
CA LYS A 524 -70.52 36.86 119.83
C LYS A 524 -72.03 36.71 120.08
N LEU A 525 -72.81 36.41 119.04
CA LEU A 525 -74.26 36.20 119.16
C LEU A 525 -74.61 35.01 120.06
N LYS A 526 -73.79 33.95 120.10
CA LYS A 526 -73.94 32.85 121.08
C LYS A 526 -73.67 33.31 122.52
N GLU A 527 -72.63 34.10 122.73
CA GLU A 527 -72.29 34.64 124.06
C GLU A 527 -73.33 35.63 124.57
N GLU A 528 -73.91 36.44 123.69
CA GLU A 528 -75.05 37.31 124.00
C GLU A 528 -76.33 36.51 124.30
N LYS A 529 -76.62 35.47 123.51
CA LYS A 529 -77.73 34.54 123.77
C LYS A 529 -77.57 33.84 125.13
N GLN A 530 -76.38 33.32 125.44
CA GLN A 530 -76.11 32.68 126.74
C GLN A 530 -76.30 33.69 127.87
N ARG A 531 -75.76 34.90 127.74
CA ARG A 531 -75.93 35.98 128.74
C ARG A 531 -77.41 36.35 128.96
N SER A 532 -78.22 36.33 127.90
CA SER A 532 -79.67 36.53 127.98
C SER A 532 -80.40 35.35 128.62
N GLU A 533 -79.96 34.11 128.40
CA GLU A 533 -80.52 32.91 129.03
C GLU A 533 -80.15 32.84 130.53
N ASP A 534 -78.92 33.21 130.89
CA ASP A 534 -78.47 33.34 132.28
C ASP A 534 -79.26 34.44 133.02
N GLN A 535 -79.50 35.59 132.37
CA GLN A 535 -80.39 36.63 132.90
C GLN A 535 -81.83 36.11 133.09
N ARG A 536 -82.35 35.32 132.14
CA ARG A 536 -83.69 34.70 132.26
C ARG A 536 -83.75 33.75 133.45
N GLN A 537 -82.75 32.88 133.63
CA GLN A 537 -82.66 31.97 134.78
C GLN A 537 -82.50 32.73 136.12
N GLN A 538 -81.78 33.87 136.14
CA GLN A 538 -81.74 34.73 137.34
C GLN A 538 -83.10 35.36 137.65
N LEU A 539 -83.85 35.77 136.62
CA LEU A 539 -85.21 36.32 136.79
C LEU A 539 -86.20 35.25 137.25
N GLU A 540 -86.13 34.04 136.68
CA GLU A 540 -86.89 32.86 137.13
C GLU A 540 -86.57 32.52 138.60
N LYS A 541 -85.29 32.44 138.99
CA LYS A 541 -84.91 32.26 140.40
C LYS A 541 -85.43 33.39 141.31
N LYS A 542 -85.39 34.65 140.88
CA LYS A 542 -85.95 35.79 141.64
C LYS A 542 -87.48 35.72 141.75
N LEU A 543 -88.17 35.23 140.72
CA LEU A 543 -89.62 34.99 140.74
C LEU A 543 -89.97 33.87 141.73
N GLU A 544 -89.24 32.76 141.71
CA GLU A 544 -89.45 31.63 142.62
C GLU A 544 -89.09 31.98 144.07
N THR A 545 -88.06 32.79 144.29
CA THR A 545 -87.77 33.38 145.61
C THR A 545 -88.92 34.28 146.08
N LYS A 546 -89.54 35.07 145.19
CA LYS A 546 -90.74 35.84 145.52
C LYS A 546 -91.96 34.97 145.81
N LYS A 547 -92.18 33.88 145.06
CA LYS A 547 -93.26 32.90 145.33
C LYS A 547 -93.08 32.25 146.71
N LEU A 548 -91.85 31.90 147.10
CA LEU A 548 -91.54 31.36 148.43
C LEU A 548 -91.84 32.38 149.54
N ASN A 549 -91.42 33.64 149.39
CA ASN A 549 -91.76 34.71 150.35
C ASN A 549 -93.27 35.02 150.39
N TYR A 550 -93.99 34.90 149.27
CA TYR A 550 -95.44 35.09 149.23
C TYR A 550 -96.18 33.92 149.87
N SER A 551 -95.66 32.70 149.71
CA SER A 551 -96.14 31.50 150.39
C SER A 551 -95.94 31.59 151.91
N SER A 552 -94.77 32.04 152.38
CA SER A 552 -94.52 32.22 153.82
C SER A 552 -95.42 33.30 154.43
N LEU A 553 -95.65 34.42 153.72
CA LEU A 553 -96.63 35.43 154.10
C LEU A 553 -98.06 34.86 154.21
N LEU A 554 -98.50 34.06 153.23
CA LEU A 554 -99.81 33.38 153.27
C LEU A 554 -99.92 32.30 154.35
N SER A 555 -98.81 31.76 154.86
CA SER A 555 -98.78 30.86 156.02
C SER A 555 -98.70 31.58 157.38
N SER A 556 -98.71 32.91 157.38
CA SER A 556 -98.69 33.77 158.58
C SER A 556 -99.95 34.63 158.74
N LEU A 557 -101.02 34.27 158.00
CA LEU A 557 -102.37 34.83 158.03
C LEU A 557 -103.39 33.71 158.30
#